data_AF-A0A3E1NTI9-F1
#
_entry.id   AF-A0A3E1NTI9-F1
#
_cell.length_a   1.000
_cell.length_b   1.000
_cell.length_c   1.000
_cell.angle_alpha   90.00
_cell.angle_beta   90.00
_cell.angle_gamma   90.00
#
_symmetry.space_group_name_H-M   'P 1'
#
loop_
_entity.id
_entity.type
_entity.pdbx_description
1 polymer ?
#
loop_
_entity_poly.entity_id
_entity_poly.type
_entity_poly.pdbx_seq_one_letter_code
_entity_poly.pdbx_strand_id
1 'polypeptide(L)'
;MIGLYYRIWVDCIKRAKSQPNTRRDWAVGSMIFMSIALTSNFALFMAIMQRHVIKSYFYKVHFSFLSGTLNTLVTYVFLFIVPCVLLNYLLILRNKRYERLLEKYPYYGGKLFVSYFLISMLLPVVLLWIAIFFF
;
A
#
# COMPACT_ATOMS: atom_id res chain seq x y z
N MET A 1 13.78 11.04 -3.73
CA MET A 1 12.40 10.57 -3.45
C MET A 1 12.32 9.10 -3.01
N ILE A 2 12.94 8.14 -3.72
CA ILE A 2 12.97 6.71 -3.33
C ILE A 2 13.54 6.45 -1.91
N GLY A 3 14.42 7.32 -1.41
CA GLY A 3 15.02 7.19 -0.08
C GLY A 3 14.01 7.22 1.08
N LEU A 4 12.94 8.02 0.99
CA LEU A 4 11.90 8.06 2.04
C LEU A 4 11.12 6.74 2.07
N TYR A 5 10.73 6.23 0.89
CA TYR A 5 10.08 4.94 0.74
C TYR A 5 10.91 3.81 1.37
N TYR A 6 12.22 3.77 1.12
CA TYR A 6 13.10 2.79 1.76
C TYR A 6 13.25 2.98 3.27
N ARG A 7 13.24 4.22 3.77
CA ARG A 7 13.24 4.48 5.22
C ARG A 7 11.96 3.97 5.89
N ILE A 8 10.79 4.19 5.27
CA ILE A 8 9.50 3.65 5.75
C ILE A 8 9.56 2.13 5.82
N TRP A 9 10.06 1.50 4.76
CA TRP A 9 10.22 0.04 4.69
C TRP A 9 11.17 -0.52 5.74
N VAL A 10 12.33 0.11 5.93
CA VAL A 10 13.32 -0.32 6.91
C VAL A 10 12.77 -0.19 8.33
N ASP A 11 12.03 0.89 8.61
CA ASP A 11 11.36 1.10 9.89
C ASP A 11 10.27 0.04 10.14
N CYS A 12 9.50 -0.30 9.10
CA CYS A 12 8.50 -1.38 9.15
C CYS A 12 9.14 -2.75 9.44
N ILE A 13 10.19 -3.11 8.69
CA ILE A 13 10.86 -4.41 8.83
C ILE A 13 11.51 -4.55 10.21
N LYS A 14 12.22 -3.52 10.68
CA LYS A 14 12.87 -3.55 12.00
C LYS A 14 11.83 -3.67 13.13
N ARG A 15 10.70 -2.96 13.02
CA ARG A 15 9.58 -3.08 13.95
C ARG A 15 8.97 -4.50 13.92
N ALA A 16 8.71 -5.05 12.74
CA ALA A 16 8.17 -6.40 12.58
C ALA A 16 9.11 -7.47 13.17
N LYS A 17 10.43 -7.32 12.97
CA LYS A 17 11.44 -8.22 13.54
C LYS A 17 11.59 -8.09 15.06
N SER A 18 11.29 -6.92 15.64
CA SER A 18 11.37 -6.69 17.10
C SER A 18 10.20 -7.29 17.89
N GLN A 19 9.09 -7.61 17.23
CA GLN A 19 7.92 -8.17 17.90
C GLN A 19 8.01 -9.69 17.97
N PRO A 20 7.83 -10.32 19.15
CA PRO A 20 7.99 -11.77 19.30
C PRO A 20 7.00 -12.58 18.45
N ASN A 21 5.78 -12.06 18.24
CA ASN A 21 4.73 -12.75 17.50
C ASN A 21 4.94 -12.74 15.97
N THR A 22 5.65 -11.74 15.44
CA THR A 22 5.84 -11.54 13.99
C THR A 22 7.28 -11.75 13.53
N ARG A 23 8.17 -12.18 14.43
CA ARG A 23 9.60 -12.37 14.13
C ARG A 23 9.87 -13.44 13.06
N ARG A 24 9.06 -14.50 12.98
CA ARG A 24 9.22 -15.58 11.98
C ARG A 24 8.65 -15.18 10.62
N ASP A 25 7.51 -14.50 10.61
CA ASP A 25 6.74 -14.16 9.40
C ASP A 25 6.80 -12.66 9.04
N TRP A 26 7.85 -11.98 9.50
CA TRP A 26 8.02 -10.53 9.35
C TRP A 26 7.87 -10.07 7.90
N ALA A 27 8.35 -10.88 6.94
CA ALA A 27 8.31 -10.53 5.53
C ALA A 27 6.87 -10.47 5.00
N VAL A 28 6.04 -11.45 5.36
CA VAL A 28 4.63 -11.49 4.96
C VAL A 28 3.87 -10.35 5.63
N GLY A 29 4.05 -10.16 6.94
CA GLY A 29 3.40 -9.07 7.68
C GLY A 29 3.75 -7.70 7.12
N SER A 30 5.05 -7.40 6.94
CA SER A 30 5.50 -6.13 6.35
C SER A 30 4.96 -5.94 4.93
N MET A 31 4.93 -7.00 4.11
CA MET A 31 4.35 -6.94 2.76
C MET A 31 2.87 -6.60 2.78
N ILE A 32 2.08 -7.22 3.65
CA ILE A 32 0.64 -6.95 3.78
C ILE A 32 0.43 -5.49 4.16
N PHE A 33 1.04 -5.02 5.26
CA PHE A 33 0.81 -3.65 5.74
C PHE A 33 1.26 -2.58 4.74
N MET A 34 2.43 -2.75 4.15
CA MET A 34 2.94 -1.78 3.17
C MET A 34 2.14 -1.82 1.86
N SER A 35 1.68 -2.99 1.43
CA SER A 35 0.86 -3.10 0.22
C SER A 35 -0.52 -2.51 0.43
N ILE A 36 -1.14 -2.70 1.60
CA ILE A 36 -2.41 -2.05 1.93
C ILE A 36 -2.26 -0.53 1.90
N ALA A 37 -1.27 0.03 2.60
CA ALA A 37 -1.05 1.48 2.62
C ALA A 37 -0.79 2.04 1.20
N LEU A 38 0.03 1.35 0.41
CA LEU A 38 0.31 1.77 -0.97
C LEU A 38 -0.93 1.65 -1.87
N THR A 39 -1.73 0.60 -1.71
CA THR A 39 -2.99 0.39 -2.44
C THR A 39 -3.97 1.51 -2.14
N SER A 40 -4.13 1.90 -0.86
CA SER A 40 -5.02 3.01 -0.46
C SER A 40 -4.59 4.33 -1.10
N ASN A 41 -3.29 4.62 -1.08
CA ASN A 41 -2.75 5.82 -1.74
C ASN A 41 -2.95 5.78 -3.25
N PHE A 42 -2.72 4.62 -3.88
CA PHE A 42 -2.88 4.45 -5.32
C PHE A 42 -4.34 4.57 -5.74
N ALA A 43 -5.26 3.93 -5.01
CA ALA A 43 -6.69 4.04 -5.25
C ALA A 43 -7.18 5.49 -5.13
N LEU A 44 -6.73 6.21 -4.09
CA LEU A 44 -7.05 7.63 -3.92
C LEU A 44 -6.51 8.49 -5.08
N PHE A 45 -5.23 8.29 -5.43
CA PHE A 45 -4.62 9.01 -6.54
C PHE A 45 -5.39 8.78 -7.85
N MET A 46 -5.75 7.53 -8.13
CA MET A 46 -6.52 7.19 -9.32
C MET A 46 -7.92 7.79 -9.30
N ALA A 47 -8.61 7.81 -8.14
CA ALA A 47 -9.92 8.45 -8.01
C ALA A 47 -9.86 9.96 -8.29
N ILE A 48 -8.85 10.65 -7.76
CA ILE A 48 -8.62 12.08 -8.01
C ILE A 48 -8.33 12.33 -9.50
N MET A 49 -7.44 11.53 -10.09
CA MET A 49 -7.09 11.62 -11.52
C MET A 49 -8.31 11.42 -12.42
N GLN A 50 -9.15 10.43 -12.12
CA GLN A 50 -10.37 10.19 -12.90
C GLN A 50 -11.35 11.34 -12.80
N ARG A 51 -11.58 11.88 -11.59
CA ARG A 51 -12.54 12.97 -11.38
C ARG A 51 -12.09 14.28 -12.03
N HIS A 52 -10.81 14.63 -11.90
CA HIS A 52 -10.32 15.95 -12.28
C HIS A 52 -9.61 16.02 -13.63
N VAL A 53 -8.98 14.93 -14.08
CA VAL A 53 -8.16 14.93 -15.30
C VAL A 53 -8.87 14.20 -16.44
N ILE A 54 -9.26 12.94 -16.22
CA ILE A 54 -9.68 12.06 -17.33
C ILE A 54 -11.19 12.10 -17.59
N LYS A 55 -12.00 12.48 -16.59
CA LYS A 55 -13.48 12.59 -16.64
C LYS A 55 -14.20 11.32 -17.13
N SER A 56 -13.55 10.16 -17.05
CA SER A 56 -14.11 8.87 -17.45
C SER A 56 -13.59 7.75 -16.54
N TYR A 57 -14.45 6.75 -16.30
CA TYR A 57 -14.16 5.61 -15.45
C TYR A 57 -13.70 4.42 -16.29
N PHE A 58 -12.39 4.13 -16.27
CA PHE A 58 -11.79 3.09 -17.11
C PHE A 58 -11.69 1.72 -16.42
N TYR A 59 -11.94 1.63 -15.11
CA TYR A 59 -11.73 0.40 -14.34
C TYR A 59 -12.99 -0.44 -14.17
N LYS A 60 -13.56 -0.85 -15.31
CA LYS A 60 -14.53 -1.95 -15.35
C LYS A 60 -13.91 -3.11 -16.09
N VAL A 61 -13.06 -3.87 -15.40
CA VAL A 61 -12.71 -5.21 -15.88
C VAL A 61 -13.86 -6.11 -15.47
N HIS A 62 -14.53 -6.70 -16.45
CA HIS A 62 -15.61 -7.65 -16.20
C HIS A 62 -15.09 -9.05 -16.47
N PHE A 63 -14.94 -9.85 -15.42
CA PHE A 63 -14.71 -11.28 -15.56
C PHE A 63 -16.04 -11.97 -15.80
N SER A 64 -16.27 -12.48 -17.00
CA SER A 64 -17.54 -13.12 -17.42
C SER A 64 -17.95 -14.33 -16.58
N PHE A 65 -17.01 -14.93 -15.83
CA PHE A 65 -17.23 -16.08 -14.96
C PHE A 65 -17.58 -15.72 -13.51
N LEU A 66 -17.53 -14.44 -13.11
CA LEU A 66 -17.79 -13.98 -11.73
C LEU A 66 -19.03 -13.10 -11.66
N SER A 67 -19.90 -13.35 -10.68
CA SER A 67 -21.11 -12.57 -10.46
C SER A 67 -20.85 -11.33 -9.57
N GLY A 68 -21.49 -10.21 -9.92
CA GLY A 68 -21.68 -9.01 -9.09
C GLY A 68 -20.49 -8.63 -8.21
N THR A 69 -20.66 -8.76 -6.89
CA THR A 69 -19.69 -8.34 -5.86
C THR A 69 -18.33 -9.03 -5.98
N LEU A 70 -18.30 -10.32 -6.33
CA LEU A 70 -17.04 -11.06 -6.48
C LEU A 70 -16.22 -10.52 -7.65
N ASN A 71 -16.89 -10.18 -8.76
CA ASN A 71 -16.24 -9.55 -9.91
C ASN A 71 -15.61 -8.21 -9.51
N THR A 72 -16.33 -7.37 -8.76
CA THR A 72 -15.81 -6.07 -8.26
C THR A 72 -14.60 -6.25 -7.34
N LEU A 73 -14.65 -7.20 -6.40
CA LEU A 73 -13.54 -7.47 -5.48
C LEU A 73 -12.30 -7.98 -6.23
N VAL A 74 -12.48 -8.93 -7.15
CA VAL A 74 -11.38 -9.48 -7.95
C VAL A 74 -10.77 -8.40 -8.83
N THR A 75 -11.60 -7.58 -9.48
CA THR A 75 -11.15 -6.44 -10.28
C THR A 75 -10.37 -5.44 -9.43
N TYR A 76 -10.79 -5.14 -8.20
CA TYR A 76 -10.04 -4.29 -7.30
C TYR A 76 -8.68 -4.90 -6.91
N VAL A 77 -8.65 -6.19 -6.59
CA VAL A 77 -7.41 -6.90 -6.25
C VAL A 77 -6.42 -6.83 -7.41
N PHE A 78 -6.85 -7.16 -8.63
CA PHE A 78 -5.98 -7.17 -9.80
C PHE A 78 -5.49 -5.78 -10.20
N LEU A 79 -6.34 -4.76 -10.13
CA LEU A 79 -6.00 -3.43 -10.59
C LEU A 79 -5.21 -2.61 -9.57
N PHE A 80 -5.45 -2.80 -8.28
CA PHE A 80 -4.86 -1.95 -7.24
C PHE A 80 -3.90 -2.72 -6.34
N ILE A 81 -4.28 -3.91 -5.84
CA ILE A 81 -3.46 -4.65 -4.87
C ILE A 81 -2.26 -5.33 -5.54
N VAL A 82 -2.50 -6.11 -6.60
CA VAL A 82 -1.46 -6.87 -7.31
C VAL A 82 -0.29 -5.99 -7.77
N PRO A 83 -0.49 -4.85 -8.46
CA PRO A 83 0.63 -4.01 -8.87
C PRO A 83 1.41 -3.45 -7.67
N CYS A 84 0.72 -3.09 -6.58
CA CYS A 84 1.36 -2.61 -5.36
C CYS A 84 2.21 -3.71 -4.68
N VAL A 85 1.68 -4.93 -4.58
CA VAL A 85 2.40 -6.09 -4.03
C VAL A 85 3.62 -6.42 -4.89
N LEU A 86 3.46 -6.47 -6.22
CA LEU A 86 4.56 -6.73 -7.14
C LEU A 86 5.65 -5.67 -7.03
N LEU A 87 5.28 -4.39 -6.97
CA LEU A 87 6.22 -3.29 -6.81
C LEU A 87 6.99 -3.41 -5.49
N ASN A 88 6.29 -3.67 -4.39
CA ASN A 88 6.89 -3.87 -3.08
C ASN A 88 7.87 -5.05 -3.08
N TYR A 89 7.47 -6.18 -3.69
CA TYR A 89 8.33 -7.36 -3.82
C TYR A 89 9.60 -7.06 -4.62
N LEU A 90 9.45 -6.46 -5.81
CA LEU A 90 10.56 -6.15 -6.71
C LEU A 90 11.55 -5.15 -6.10
N LEU A 91 11.06 -4.17 -5.33
CA LEU A 91 11.91 -3.13 -4.76
C LEU A 91 12.58 -3.53 -3.45
N ILE A 92 11.98 -4.43 -2.66
CA ILE A 92 12.41 -4.72 -1.29
C ILE A 92 12.90 -6.16 -1.11
N LEU A 93 12.09 -7.15 -1.51
CA LEU A 93 12.38 -8.55 -1.21
C LEU A 93 13.24 -9.23 -2.27
N ARG A 94 13.15 -8.79 -3.54
CA ARG A 94 13.93 -9.36 -4.65
C ARG A 94 15.43 -9.39 -4.32
N ASN A 95 16.04 -10.57 -4.49
CA ASN A 95 17.47 -10.81 -4.25
C ASN A 95 17.93 -10.37 -2.85
N LYS A 96 17.06 -10.51 -1.82
CA LYS A 96 17.35 -10.11 -0.43
C LYS A 96 17.81 -8.65 -0.29
N ARG A 97 17.34 -7.77 -1.19
CA ARG A 97 17.73 -6.35 -1.21
C ARG A 97 17.46 -5.64 0.11
N TYR A 98 16.46 -6.11 0.87
CA TYR A 98 16.16 -5.62 2.21
C TYR A 98 17.38 -5.65 3.16
N GLU A 99 18.31 -6.60 3.03
CA GLU A 99 19.49 -6.69 3.92
C GLU A 99 20.36 -5.44 3.79
N ARG A 100 20.69 -5.09 2.53
CA ARG A 100 21.43 -3.85 2.22
C ARG A 100 20.66 -2.59 2.64
N LEU A 101 19.34 -2.61 2.59
CA LEU A 101 18.52 -1.47 3.02
C LEU A 101 18.54 -1.32 4.56
N LEU A 102 18.51 -2.43 5.30
CA LEU A 102 18.54 -2.43 6.77
C LEU A 102 19.85 -1.88 7.34
N GLU A 103 20.96 -2.11 6.64
CA GLU A 103 22.29 -1.57 6.95
C GLU A 103 22.38 -0.08 6.60
N LYS A 104 21.84 0.31 5.44
CA LYS A 104 21.96 1.68 4.91
C LYS A 104 21.09 2.71 5.63
N TYR A 105 19.91 2.33 6.11
CA TYR A 105 18.93 3.28 6.65
C TYR A 105 18.74 3.15 8.17
N PRO A 106 18.65 4.29 8.88
CA PRO A 106 18.46 4.28 10.33
C PRO A 106 17.06 3.77 10.71
N TYR A 107 16.95 3.26 11.93
CA TYR A 107 15.68 2.86 12.54
C TYR A 107 15.06 4.04 13.28
N TYR A 108 13.76 4.28 13.09
CA TYR A 108 13.02 5.37 13.73
C TYR A 108 12.01 4.87 14.78
N GLY A 109 12.27 3.69 15.37
CA GLY A 109 11.41 3.11 16.40
C GLY A 109 10.04 2.69 15.88
N GLY A 110 9.86 2.51 14.57
CA GLY A 110 8.59 2.15 13.98
C GLY A 110 7.59 3.31 13.87
N LYS A 111 7.96 4.53 14.30
CA LYS A 111 7.08 5.71 14.24
C LYS A 111 6.83 6.15 12.81
N LEU A 112 7.87 6.11 11.98
CA LEU A 112 7.82 6.58 10.61
C LEU A 112 6.93 5.67 9.75
N PHE A 113 7.02 4.35 9.96
CA PHE A 113 6.07 3.40 9.38
C PHE A 113 4.62 3.64 9.84
N VAL A 114 4.39 3.79 11.16
CA VAL A 114 3.01 3.95 11.67
C VAL A 114 2.38 5.25 11.20
N SER A 115 3.09 6.36 11.24
CA SER A 115 2.59 7.63 10.72
C SER A 115 2.22 7.52 9.24
N TYR A 116 3.09 6.91 8.42
CA TYR A 116 2.80 6.68 7.00
C TYR A 116 1.55 5.81 6.80
N PHE A 117 1.45 4.68 7.53
CA PHE A 117 0.33 3.76 7.41
C PHE A 117 -0.99 4.44 7.82
N LEU A 118 -1.01 5.14 8.95
CA LEU A 118 -2.20 5.84 9.44
C LEU A 118 -2.63 6.95 8.48
N ILE A 119 -1.70 7.77 7.99
CA ILE A 119 -2.02 8.83 7.02
C ILE A 119 -2.59 8.21 5.73
N SER A 120 -1.97 7.14 5.23
CA SER A 120 -2.41 6.49 3.98
C SER A 120 -3.81 5.87 4.09
N MET A 121 -4.21 5.43 5.28
CA MET A 121 -5.53 4.86 5.53
C MET A 121 -6.58 5.92 5.89
N LEU A 122 -6.20 6.96 6.63
CA LEU A 122 -7.12 8.02 7.08
C LEU A 122 -7.40 9.03 5.97
N LEU A 123 -6.42 9.35 5.13
CA LEU A 123 -6.57 10.39 4.10
C LEU A 123 -7.72 10.08 3.12
N PRO A 124 -7.86 8.87 2.54
CA PRO A 124 -9.00 8.57 1.68
C PRO A 124 -10.35 8.67 2.40
N VAL A 125 -10.41 8.26 3.67
CA VAL A 125 -11.63 8.31 4.48
C VAL A 125 -12.05 9.75 4.74
N VAL A 126 -11.13 10.61 5.18
CA VAL A 126 -11.39 12.02 5.43
C VAL A 126 -11.85 12.74 4.16
N LEU A 127 -11.21 12.47 3.03
CA LEU A 127 -11.60 13.07 1.74
C LEU A 127 -12.98 12.61 1.28
N LEU A 128 -13.32 11.33 1.51
CA LEU A 128 -14.65 10.81 1.21
C LEU A 128 -15.73 11.49 2.08
N TRP A 129 -15.47 11.69 3.36
CA TRP A 129 -16.37 12.45 4.23
C TRP A 129 -16.57 13.89 3.76
N ILE A 130 -15.49 14.60 3.41
CA ILE A 130 -15.57 15.95 2.86
C ILE A 130 -16.41 15.95 1.58
N ALA A 131 -16.20 14.98 0.69
CA ALA A 131 -16.96 14.87 -0.55
C ALA A 131 -18.44 14.53 -0.35
N ILE A 132 -18.84 13.94 0.77
CA ILE A 132 -20.26 13.66 1.10
C ILE A 132 -20.93 14.86 1.79
N PHE A 133 -20.19 15.60 2.61
CA PHE A 133 -20.76 16.73 3.37
C PHE A 133 -20.84 18.03 2.58
N PHE A 134 -19.92 18.25 1.63
CA PHE A 134 -19.81 19.50 0.88
C PHE A 134 -20.32 19.43 -0.57
N PHE A 135 -20.72 18.24 -1.06
CA PHE A 135 -21.25 17.98 -2.40
C PHE A 135 -22.50 17.12 -2.31
#